data_AF-A0A8C9ECQ6-F1
#
_entry.id   AF-A0A8C9ECQ6-F1
#
_cell.length_a   1.000
_cell.length_b   1.000
_cell.length_c   1.000
_cell.angle_alpha   90.00
_cell.angle_beta   90.00
_cell.angle_gamma   90.00
#
_symmetry.space_group_name_H-M   'P 1'
#
loop_
_entity.id
_entity.type
_entity.pdbx_description
1 polymer ?
#
loop_
_entity_poly.entity_id
_entity_poly.type
_entity_poly.pdbx_seq_one_letter_code
_entity_poly.pdbx_strand_id
1 'polypeptide(L)'
;MENSAKAEECEKISHEEAKTSIDSETESSFIVNENTTSPGTGFSEKAPTCGQVDTPKKRKMEFEDDLVKESSSCGEDTPSKKRKLDAEIAPEEKGSGDDEGISRKRRMETDGFPEDEPTGDDTQKRRKIELEDVPEKQKNLEEGHSSAVAAHYNELQEVGLEKRSQSRIFYLRNFNNWMKSVLIGEFLEKVRLKKKHDITVLDLGCGKGGDLLKWKKGRIDKLVCTDIADVSVKQCQQRYEDMKNRCRDNEYIFSAEFITADCSKELLIDKFRDPEMCFDICSCQFVCHYSFESYEQADVMLRNACERLSPGGYFIGTTPNSFELIRRLEASETESFGNEIYTVKFQKKGAYPLFGCKYDFNLEGVVDVPEFLVYFPLLNEMAKKYNMKLVYKKTFLEFYEEKIKNNENKMLLKRMQALEPYPANENSKLASEKADDYEHAAKYMKNSQGRLPLGTLSKSEWEATSIYLVFAFEKQQ
;
A
#
# COMPACT_ATOMS: atom_id res chain seq x y z
N MET A 1 -28.99 -36.33 -30.98
CA MET A 1 -28.40 -37.16 -32.04
C MET A 1 -28.31 -36.30 -33.29
N GLU A 2 -27.20 -36.07 -33.98
CA GLU A 2 -25.74 -36.22 -33.73
C GLU A 2 -25.05 -35.32 -34.80
N ASN A 3 -23.82 -34.82 -34.68
CA ASN A 3 -22.95 -34.62 -33.51
C ASN A 3 -21.96 -33.47 -33.77
N SER A 4 -21.26 -33.09 -32.70
CA SER A 4 -20.02 -32.31 -32.67
C SER A 4 -19.05 -32.62 -33.83
N ALA A 5 -18.59 -31.58 -34.54
CA ALA A 5 -17.47 -31.63 -35.48
C ALA A 5 -16.92 -30.21 -35.81
N LYS A 6 -16.56 -29.41 -34.80
CA LYS A 6 -15.95 -28.07 -35.03
C LYS A 6 -15.18 -27.43 -33.87
N ALA A 7 -14.71 -28.23 -32.90
CA ALA A 7 -14.03 -27.74 -31.70
C ALA A 7 -12.73 -28.54 -31.42
N GLU A 8 -11.91 -28.75 -32.45
CA GLU A 8 -10.73 -29.63 -32.36
C GLU A 8 -9.57 -29.19 -33.30
N GLU A 9 -9.38 -27.87 -33.47
CA GLU A 9 -8.32 -27.33 -34.33
C GLU A 9 -7.69 -26.04 -33.76
N CYS A 10 -7.26 -26.08 -32.49
CA CYS A 10 -6.36 -25.06 -31.92
C CYS A 10 -5.36 -25.59 -30.86
N GLU A 11 -5.09 -26.90 -30.86
CA GLU A 11 -4.03 -27.53 -30.03
C GLU A 11 -2.96 -28.18 -30.93
N LYS A 12 -2.00 -27.39 -31.43
CA LYS A 12 -0.72 -27.86 -32.03
C LYS A 12 0.24 -26.72 -32.45
N ILE A 13 0.60 -25.85 -31.52
CA ILE A 13 1.86 -25.06 -31.63
C ILE A 13 2.60 -25.13 -30.29
N SER A 14 3.47 -26.12 -30.16
CA SER A 14 4.46 -26.23 -29.09
C SER A 14 5.70 -26.96 -29.61
N HIS A 15 6.85 -26.69 -28.99
CA HIS A 15 8.17 -27.27 -29.31
C HIS A 15 8.78 -26.89 -30.67
N GLU A 16 9.22 -25.63 -30.83
CA GLU A 16 10.62 -25.30 -31.20
C GLU A 16 10.87 -23.78 -31.15
N GLU A 17 11.35 -23.26 -30.00
CA GLU A 17 12.16 -22.02 -29.83
C GLU A 17 12.34 -21.70 -28.33
N ALA A 18 13.08 -22.55 -27.59
CA ALA A 18 13.34 -22.35 -26.15
C ALA A 18 14.62 -23.07 -25.65
N LYS A 19 15.75 -22.91 -26.36
CA LYS A 19 17.09 -23.34 -25.88
C LYS A 19 18.13 -22.31 -26.27
N THR A 20 19.14 -22.17 -25.40
CA THR A 20 20.00 -20.97 -25.25
C THR A 20 19.20 -19.74 -24.76
N SER A 21 19.68 -18.92 -23.83
CA SER A 21 20.93 -18.95 -23.06
C SER A 21 20.67 -19.05 -21.55
N ILE A 22 21.41 -19.92 -20.86
CA ILE A 22 21.59 -19.89 -19.40
C ILE A 22 23.07 -19.69 -19.16
N ASP A 23 23.46 -18.60 -18.48
CA ASP A 23 24.60 -18.59 -17.56
C ASP A 23 24.64 -17.29 -16.72
N SER A 24 25.01 -17.45 -15.45
CA SER A 24 25.41 -16.41 -14.48
C SER A 24 24.65 -15.05 -14.46
N GLU A 25 23.68 -14.91 -13.56
CA GLU A 25 23.44 -13.63 -12.88
C GLU A 25 23.89 -13.73 -11.42
N THR A 26 24.63 -12.73 -10.94
CA THR A 26 25.26 -12.70 -9.62
C THR A 26 24.34 -12.08 -8.58
N GLU A 27 24.34 -12.58 -7.34
CA GLU A 27 23.57 -12.00 -6.23
C GLU A 27 23.81 -10.49 -6.05
N SER A 28 22.81 -9.66 -6.35
CA SER A 28 22.87 -8.21 -6.22
C SER A 28 22.68 -7.77 -4.76
N SER A 29 23.75 -7.32 -4.10
CA SER A 29 23.71 -6.91 -2.69
C SER A 29 23.10 -5.50 -2.47
N PHE A 30 22.00 -5.44 -1.71
CA PHE A 30 21.15 -4.25 -1.58
C PHE A 30 21.60 -3.23 -0.49
N ILE A 31 22.36 -2.18 -0.83
CA ILE A 31 22.59 -1.03 0.10
C ILE A 31 22.61 0.33 -0.63
N VAL A 32 22.11 1.36 0.05
CA VAL A 32 22.08 2.76 -0.41
C VAL A 32 23.22 3.58 0.20
N ASN A 33 24.03 4.23 -0.65
CA ASN A 33 25.07 5.19 -0.24
C ASN A 33 24.69 6.65 -0.58
N GLU A 34 25.56 7.63 -0.31
CA GLU A 34 25.32 9.06 -0.52
C GLU A 34 26.28 9.68 -1.58
N ASN A 35 25.68 10.39 -2.55
CA ASN A 35 26.20 11.33 -3.56
C ASN A 35 27.62 11.16 -4.16
N THR A 36 27.67 11.02 -5.48
CA THR A 36 28.82 11.41 -6.32
C THR A 36 28.76 12.90 -6.68
N THR A 37 29.86 13.64 -6.45
CA THR A 37 30.10 14.97 -7.02
C THR A 37 31.54 15.04 -7.50
N SER A 38 31.77 15.30 -8.78
CA SER A 38 33.10 15.31 -9.40
C SER A 38 33.83 16.65 -9.24
N PRO A 39 35.14 16.65 -8.93
CA PRO A 39 36.09 17.67 -9.37
C PRO A 39 36.87 17.15 -10.60
N GLY A 40 37.32 18.06 -11.48
CA GLY A 40 38.08 17.68 -12.68
C GLY A 40 39.28 18.58 -12.97
N THR A 41 40.41 17.95 -13.32
CA THR A 41 41.65 18.48 -13.93
C THR A 41 42.56 17.26 -14.18
N GLY A 42 43.46 17.20 -15.17
CA GLY A 42 43.80 18.08 -16.29
C GLY A 42 45.05 17.55 -17.03
N PHE A 43 45.38 18.09 -18.22
CA PHE A 43 46.51 17.68 -19.11
C PHE A 43 46.36 16.26 -19.73
N SER A 44 46.98 15.82 -20.83
CA SER A 44 47.72 16.30 -22.04
C SER A 44 48.43 15.00 -22.56
N GLU A 45 48.77 14.71 -23.83
CA GLU A 45 49.05 15.50 -25.03
C GLU A 45 49.02 14.59 -26.32
N LYS A 46 49.03 15.18 -27.54
CA LYS A 46 49.48 14.64 -28.86
C LYS A 46 48.79 13.43 -29.56
N ALA A 47 47.88 13.77 -30.49
CA ALA A 47 47.94 13.61 -31.98
C ALA A 47 48.59 12.34 -32.63
N PRO A 48 48.06 11.82 -33.78
CA PRO A 48 48.11 12.55 -35.07
C PRO A 48 46.88 12.49 -36.03
N THR A 49 46.98 13.37 -37.03
CA THR A 49 46.21 13.64 -38.29
C THR A 49 45.77 12.43 -39.16
N CYS A 50 44.82 12.52 -40.12
CA CYS A 50 44.19 13.69 -40.77
C CYS A 50 42.76 13.45 -41.31
N GLY A 51 41.88 14.47 -41.15
CA GLY A 51 40.87 14.90 -42.13
C GLY A 51 39.50 14.19 -42.12
N GLN A 52 38.39 14.78 -42.61
CA GLN A 52 38.04 16.19 -42.95
C GLN A 52 36.64 16.48 -42.30
N VAL A 53 35.66 17.32 -42.69
CA VAL A 53 35.25 18.14 -43.86
C VAL A 53 34.61 19.47 -43.34
N ASP A 54 33.96 20.25 -44.21
CA ASP A 54 33.59 21.66 -44.06
C ASP A 54 32.39 22.08 -43.16
N THR A 55 32.68 23.05 -42.27
CA THR A 55 32.17 24.46 -42.13
C THR A 55 30.68 24.82 -42.42
N PRO A 56 30.05 25.82 -41.71
CA PRO A 56 30.31 27.27 -41.96
C PRO A 56 30.21 28.29 -40.76
N LYS A 57 30.34 29.57 -41.14
CA LYS A 57 30.54 30.87 -40.42
C LYS A 57 29.21 31.61 -40.04
N LYS A 58 29.11 32.84 -39.46
CA LYS A 58 29.87 33.76 -38.54
C LYS A 58 29.43 35.24 -38.76
N ARG A 59 29.08 36.04 -37.72
CA ARG A 59 29.07 37.57 -37.61
C ARG A 59 28.54 37.97 -36.19
N LYS A 60 28.96 38.99 -35.41
CA LYS A 60 29.45 40.41 -35.57
C LYS A 60 28.34 41.44 -35.86
N MET A 61 28.24 42.66 -35.28
CA MET A 61 29.09 43.56 -34.42
C MET A 61 28.21 44.27 -33.34
N GLU A 62 28.62 44.75 -32.14
CA GLU A 62 29.64 45.76 -31.68
C GLU A 62 29.33 47.22 -32.10
N PHE A 63 29.37 48.29 -31.29
CA PHE A 63 29.86 48.55 -29.88
C PHE A 63 28.73 49.07 -28.92
N GLU A 64 28.76 50.06 -27.99
CA GLU A 64 29.64 51.19 -27.53
C GLU A 64 29.23 51.73 -26.10
N ASP A 65 29.93 52.73 -25.50
CA ASP A 65 29.80 53.24 -24.09
C ASP A 65 29.28 54.71 -23.95
N ASP A 66 28.76 55.12 -22.77
CA ASP A 66 29.22 56.32 -21.99
C ASP A 66 28.60 56.46 -20.55
N LEU A 67 29.08 57.41 -19.73
CA LEU A 67 28.74 57.70 -18.31
C LEU A 67 28.16 59.12 -18.07
N VAL A 68 27.46 59.36 -16.92
CA VAL A 68 27.55 60.53 -16.00
C VAL A 68 26.39 60.58 -14.96
N LYS A 69 26.52 61.43 -13.91
CA LYS A 69 25.90 61.40 -12.57
C LYS A 69 24.63 62.27 -12.37
N GLU A 70 23.90 61.98 -11.26
CA GLU A 70 23.26 62.90 -10.26
C GLU A 70 22.24 63.98 -10.76
N SER A 71 21.09 64.28 -10.14
CA SER A 71 20.72 64.31 -8.70
C SER A 71 19.22 64.59 -8.41
N SER A 72 18.70 64.07 -7.28
CA SER A 72 17.46 64.49 -6.57
C SER A 72 16.09 64.26 -7.28
N SER A 73 14.93 64.18 -6.62
CA SER A 73 14.60 64.40 -5.19
C SER A 73 13.45 63.51 -4.65
N CYS A 74 13.50 63.22 -3.35
CA CYS A 74 12.44 62.86 -2.38
C CYS A 74 11.11 62.19 -2.83
N GLY A 75 10.81 61.03 -2.22
CA GLY A 75 9.48 60.39 -2.19
C GLY A 75 9.47 59.13 -1.32
N GLU A 76 8.79 59.18 -0.17
CA GLU A 76 8.70 58.12 0.86
C GLU A 76 7.62 57.05 0.47
N ASP A 77 7.61 55.79 0.94
CA ASP A 77 8.50 55.11 1.89
C ASP A 77 8.62 53.57 1.67
N THR A 78 9.75 53.02 2.16
CA THR A 78 10.06 51.66 2.66
C THR A 78 9.29 50.39 2.17
N PRO A 79 10.00 49.38 1.61
CA PRO A 79 9.51 48.01 1.40
C PRO A 79 9.95 47.04 2.52
N SER A 80 9.56 45.75 2.49
CA SER A 80 10.52 44.65 2.79
C SER A 80 10.06 43.18 2.57
N LYS A 81 10.88 42.48 1.78
CA LYS A 81 11.55 41.19 2.08
C LYS A 81 10.73 39.91 2.38
N LYS A 82 11.00 38.92 1.52
CA LYS A 82 11.17 37.49 1.87
C LYS A 82 11.64 37.27 3.32
N ARG A 83 11.04 36.32 4.03
CA ARG A 83 11.64 35.71 5.22
C ARG A 83 11.90 34.22 4.99
N LYS A 84 13.02 33.74 5.51
CA LYS A 84 13.21 32.32 5.82
C LYS A 84 12.26 31.92 6.95
N LEU A 85 11.97 30.63 7.06
CA LEU A 85 11.57 30.02 8.31
C LEU A 85 12.62 28.96 8.66
N ASP A 86 13.63 29.39 9.40
CA ASP A 86 14.44 28.49 10.20
C ASP A 86 13.56 28.00 11.37
N ALA A 87 13.62 26.71 11.72
CA ALA A 87 12.84 26.11 12.80
C ALA A 87 13.77 25.42 13.79
N GLU A 88 13.95 26.04 14.97
CA GLU A 88 14.81 25.52 16.03
C GLU A 88 14.17 24.33 16.76
N ILE A 89 15.00 23.52 17.41
CA ILE A 89 14.61 22.34 18.17
C ILE A 89 14.68 22.68 19.66
N ALA A 90 13.62 22.36 20.40
CA ALA A 90 13.64 22.23 21.86
C ALA A 90 13.02 20.88 22.25
N PRO A 91 13.63 20.10 23.16
CA PRO A 91 13.06 18.85 23.65
C PRO A 91 12.10 19.09 24.83
N GLU A 92 11.13 18.21 25.01
CA GLU A 92 10.37 18.10 26.27
C GLU A 92 10.90 16.91 27.08
N GLU A 93 11.18 17.14 28.36
CA GLU A 93 11.71 16.14 29.30
C GLU A 93 10.60 15.32 29.98
N LYS A 94 11.00 14.26 30.69
CA LYS A 94 10.10 13.48 31.55
C LYS A 94 9.75 14.27 32.81
N GLY A 95 8.45 14.49 33.05
CA GLY A 95 7.93 14.98 34.33
C GLY A 95 7.08 13.92 35.02
N SER A 96 7.49 13.51 36.22
CA SER A 96 6.68 12.69 37.14
C SER A 96 5.86 13.58 38.08
N GLY A 97 4.62 13.20 38.38
CA GLY A 97 3.81 13.85 39.41
C GLY A 97 2.48 13.13 39.63
N ASP A 98 2.28 12.64 40.85
CA ASP A 98 1.05 12.00 41.30
C ASP A 98 -0.01 13.05 41.71
N ASP A 99 -1.31 12.71 41.58
CA ASP A 99 -2.34 13.21 42.49
C ASP A 99 -3.55 12.25 42.55
N GLU A 100 -4.22 12.15 43.71
CA GLU A 100 -5.39 11.29 43.91
C GLU A 100 -6.73 12.04 43.72
N GLY A 101 -7.52 11.60 42.73
CA GLY A 101 -8.81 12.23 42.38
C GLY A 101 -10.05 11.40 42.75
N ILE A 102 -10.23 11.00 44.02
CA ILE A 102 -11.37 10.15 44.42
C ILE A 102 -12.72 10.87 44.20
N SER A 103 -13.66 10.21 43.52
CA SER A 103 -15.09 10.54 43.58
C SER A 103 -15.94 9.28 43.70
N ARG A 104 -16.67 9.15 44.81
CA ARG A 104 -17.38 7.93 45.19
C ARG A 104 -18.82 7.85 44.64
N LYS A 105 -19.25 6.61 44.39
CA LYS A 105 -20.65 6.22 44.18
C LYS A 105 -21.56 6.79 45.28
N ARG A 106 -22.79 7.17 44.93
CA ARG A 106 -23.88 7.36 45.89
C ARG A 106 -24.85 6.17 45.76
N ARG A 107 -25.08 5.44 46.86
CA ARG A 107 -26.17 4.45 46.99
C ARG A 107 -27.43 5.15 47.48
N MET A 108 -28.59 4.51 47.27
CA MET A 108 -29.69 4.52 48.23
C MET A 108 -30.29 3.10 48.30
N GLU A 109 -30.83 2.77 49.47
CA GLU A 109 -31.41 1.49 49.89
C GLU A 109 -32.94 1.56 49.69
N THR A 110 -33.64 0.57 49.09
CA THR A 110 -34.04 -0.79 49.53
C THR A 110 -35.03 -0.85 50.70
N ASP A 111 -36.30 -1.01 50.36
CA ASP A 111 -37.44 -1.63 51.08
C ASP A 111 -38.41 -2.15 49.97
N GLY A 112 -39.16 -3.25 50.05
CA GLY A 112 -39.25 -4.36 51.02
C GLY A 112 -40.16 -5.47 50.43
N PHE A 113 -40.05 -6.73 50.88
CA PHE A 113 -40.85 -7.89 50.39
C PHE A 113 -42.32 -7.85 50.88
N PRO A 114 -43.26 -8.56 50.21
CA PRO A 114 -43.50 -9.99 50.50
C PRO A 114 -43.37 -10.92 49.27
N GLU A 115 -43.16 -12.21 49.54
CA GLU A 115 -43.43 -13.33 48.62
C GLU A 115 -44.89 -13.82 48.82
N ASP A 116 -45.48 -14.47 47.80
CA ASP A 116 -46.51 -15.49 48.00
C ASP A 116 -46.62 -16.37 46.73
N GLU A 117 -46.52 -17.70 46.91
CA GLU A 117 -46.75 -18.75 45.90
C GLU A 117 -47.85 -19.66 46.47
N PRO A 118 -48.86 -20.04 45.67
CA PRO A 118 -49.02 -21.48 45.49
C PRO A 118 -49.59 -21.93 44.13
N THR A 119 -48.85 -22.82 43.48
CA THR A 119 -49.33 -24.08 42.83
C THR A 119 -50.83 -24.24 42.54
N GLY A 120 -51.18 -24.45 41.27
CA GLY A 120 -52.48 -24.99 40.83
C GLY A 120 -52.47 -25.45 39.37
N ASP A 121 -52.77 -26.72 39.12
CA ASP A 121 -52.84 -27.34 37.78
C ASP A 121 -54.28 -27.34 37.25
N ASP A 122 -54.50 -26.89 36.01
CA ASP A 122 -55.56 -27.43 35.15
C ASP A 122 -55.25 -27.21 33.66
N THR A 123 -55.73 -28.12 32.81
CA THR A 123 -55.47 -28.16 31.37
C THR A 123 -56.63 -27.60 30.54
N GLN A 124 -56.33 -26.82 29.49
CA GLN A 124 -57.28 -26.68 28.39
C GLN A 124 -56.65 -26.49 27.01
N LYS A 125 -57.20 -27.23 26.03
CA LYS A 125 -56.64 -27.43 24.69
C LYS A 125 -57.09 -26.34 23.71
N ARG A 126 -56.18 -25.80 22.91
CA ARG A 126 -56.48 -25.30 21.55
C ARG A 126 -55.54 -25.90 20.51
N ARG A 127 -56.06 -26.02 19.28
CA ARG A 127 -55.65 -27.03 18.29
C ARG A 127 -54.42 -26.65 17.48
N LYS A 128 -53.72 -27.69 17.00
CA LYS A 128 -52.76 -27.63 15.88
C LYS A 128 -53.35 -26.92 14.66
N ILE A 129 -52.48 -26.26 13.91
CA ILE A 129 -52.46 -26.34 12.44
C ILE A 129 -51.06 -26.86 12.07
N GLU A 130 -51.00 -27.90 11.25
CA GLU A 130 -49.74 -28.49 10.76
C GLU A 130 -49.49 -28.02 9.33
N LEU A 131 -48.25 -27.60 9.04
CA LEU A 131 -47.75 -27.41 7.69
C LEU A 131 -46.29 -27.92 7.62
N GLU A 132 -46.21 -29.24 7.43
CA GLU A 132 -45.17 -30.01 6.71
C GLU A 132 -43.69 -29.62 6.87
N ASP A 133 -42.93 -30.49 7.55
CA ASP A 133 -41.47 -30.43 7.65
C ASP A 133 -40.79 -30.56 6.27
N VAL A 134 -40.18 -29.48 5.79
CA VAL A 134 -39.23 -29.53 4.66
C VAL A 134 -37.84 -29.91 5.22
N PRO A 135 -37.15 -30.95 4.70
CA PRO A 135 -35.96 -31.49 5.35
C PRO A 135 -34.78 -30.51 5.48
N GLU A 136 -34.29 -30.32 6.72
CA GLU A 136 -33.08 -29.54 7.04
C GLU A 136 -31.77 -30.22 6.59
N LYS A 137 -31.57 -30.38 5.26
CA LYS A 137 -30.33 -30.96 4.70
C LYS A 137 -29.77 -30.22 3.48
N GLN A 138 -29.88 -28.89 3.45
CA GLN A 138 -29.17 -28.06 2.45
C GLN A 138 -28.93 -26.61 2.91
N LYS A 139 -28.35 -26.42 4.12
CA LYS A 139 -28.07 -25.09 4.68
C LYS A 139 -26.72 -24.88 5.40
N ASN A 140 -25.81 -25.86 5.34
CA ASN A 140 -24.48 -25.80 5.97
C ASN A 140 -23.37 -26.03 4.92
N LEU A 141 -23.28 -25.17 3.90
CA LEU A 141 -22.27 -25.29 2.85
C LEU A 141 -22.04 -24.01 2.00
N GLU A 142 -22.06 -22.81 2.61
CA GLU A 142 -21.70 -21.58 1.87
C GLU A 142 -21.20 -20.39 2.76
N GLU A 143 -20.38 -20.68 3.78
CA GLU A 143 -19.55 -19.64 4.41
C GLU A 143 -18.39 -19.27 3.46
N GLY A 144 -18.67 -18.38 2.50
CA GLY A 144 -17.72 -17.98 1.46
C GLY A 144 -16.48 -17.24 1.96
N HIS A 145 -15.39 -17.29 1.20
CA HIS A 145 -14.07 -16.71 1.52
C HIS A 145 -14.14 -15.28 2.09
N SER A 146 -14.93 -14.42 1.45
CA SER A 146 -15.26 -13.05 1.88
C SER A 146 -15.52 -12.94 3.39
N SER A 147 -16.29 -13.87 3.96
CA SER A 147 -16.68 -13.86 5.38
C SER A 147 -15.51 -14.18 6.30
N ALA A 148 -14.63 -15.10 5.91
CA ALA A 148 -13.43 -15.44 6.68
C ALA A 148 -12.43 -14.27 6.72
N VAL A 149 -12.24 -13.56 5.60
CA VAL A 149 -11.42 -12.34 5.55
C VAL A 149 -12.01 -11.24 6.42
N ALA A 150 -13.33 -11.02 6.33
CA ALA A 150 -14.03 -10.05 7.16
C ALA A 150 -13.92 -10.37 8.67
N ALA A 151 -14.10 -11.63 9.06
CA ALA A 151 -13.95 -12.10 10.44
C ALA A 151 -12.54 -11.84 10.97
N HIS A 152 -11.51 -12.29 10.24
CA HIS A 152 -10.11 -12.08 10.63
C HIS A 152 -9.77 -10.60 10.86
N TYR A 153 -10.15 -9.71 9.94
CA TYR A 153 -9.91 -8.27 10.12
C TYR A 153 -10.77 -7.62 11.20
N ASN A 154 -11.95 -8.15 11.52
CA ASN A 154 -12.75 -7.70 12.67
C ASN A 154 -12.12 -8.15 14.01
N GLU A 155 -11.56 -9.37 14.09
CA GLU A 155 -10.98 -9.96 15.30
C GLU A 155 -9.59 -9.39 15.66
N LEU A 156 -8.79 -9.00 14.66
CA LEU A 156 -7.48 -8.38 14.86
C LEU A 156 -7.56 -7.13 15.77
N GLN A 157 -7.15 -7.25 17.03
CA GLN A 157 -7.18 -6.14 17.99
C GLN A 157 -6.26 -4.98 17.56
N GLU A 158 -6.72 -3.74 17.74
CA GLU A 158 -5.85 -2.56 17.58
C GLU A 158 -4.86 -2.47 18.75
N VAL A 159 -3.73 -3.15 18.59
CA VAL A 159 -2.54 -2.91 19.43
C VAL A 159 -2.00 -1.51 19.11
N GLY A 160 -1.81 -0.67 20.14
CA GLY A 160 -1.35 0.72 20.01
C GLY A 160 0.09 0.85 19.47
N LEU A 161 0.51 2.09 19.20
CA LEU A 161 1.80 2.40 18.56
C LEU A 161 3.00 1.78 19.29
N GLU A 162 3.02 1.83 20.61
CA GLU A 162 4.11 1.28 21.45
C GLU A 162 4.29 -0.22 21.26
N LYS A 163 3.18 -0.98 21.21
CA LYS A 163 3.20 -2.43 20.92
C LYS A 163 3.61 -2.72 19.47
N ARG A 164 3.30 -1.83 18.52
CA ARG A 164 3.76 -1.97 17.12
C ARG A 164 5.26 -1.72 16.97
N SER A 165 5.83 -0.79 17.74
CA SER A 165 7.29 -0.56 17.78
C SER A 165 8.10 -1.68 18.46
N GLN A 166 7.42 -2.63 19.13
CA GLN A 166 8.04 -3.81 19.74
C GLN A 166 7.90 -5.09 18.89
N SER A 167 7.35 -4.98 17.66
CA SER A 167 7.10 -6.13 16.77
C SER A 167 8.34 -6.49 15.94
N ARG A 168 8.62 -7.79 15.78
CA ARG A 168 9.69 -8.36 14.93
C ARG A 168 9.71 -7.81 13.48
N ILE A 169 8.55 -7.36 12.99
CA ILE A 169 8.34 -6.81 11.65
C ILE A 169 8.07 -5.30 11.64
N PHE A 170 8.55 -4.55 12.65
CA PHE A 170 8.38 -3.09 12.72
C PHE A 170 8.91 -2.38 11.46
N TYR A 171 10.12 -2.73 11.02
CA TYR A 171 10.75 -2.10 9.85
C TYR A 171 10.02 -2.48 8.56
N LEU A 172 9.62 -3.74 8.38
CA LEU A 172 8.73 -4.18 7.30
C LEU A 172 7.40 -3.41 7.25
N ARG A 173 6.71 -3.21 8.39
CA ARG A 173 5.48 -2.39 8.45
C ARG A 173 5.74 -0.95 8.03
N ASN A 174 6.88 -0.36 8.43
CA ASN A 174 7.26 1.00 8.06
C ASN A 174 7.66 1.11 6.58
N PHE A 175 8.37 0.12 6.04
CA PHE A 175 8.73 0.00 4.63
C PHE A 175 7.49 -0.07 3.74
N ASN A 176 6.55 -0.98 4.03
CA ASN A 176 5.29 -1.07 3.30
C ASN A 176 4.49 0.25 3.38
N ASN A 177 4.54 0.96 4.52
CA ASN A 177 3.94 2.29 4.64
C ASN A 177 4.66 3.37 3.82
N TRP A 178 5.99 3.30 3.67
CA TRP A 178 6.76 4.20 2.79
C TRP A 178 6.43 3.94 1.32
N MET A 179 6.42 2.68 0.90
CA MET A 179 6.05 2.25 -0.46
C MET A 179 4.70 2.86 -0.87
N LYS A 180 3.67 2.70 -0.03
CA LYS A 180 2.35 3.32 -0.24
C LYS A 180 2.39 4.85 -0.25
N SER A 181 3.17 5.47 0.65
CA SER A 181 3.29 6.93 0.71
C SER A 181 3.89 7.53 -0.55
N VAL A 182 4.91 6.89 -1.13
CA VAL A 182 5.55 7.35 -2.37
C VAL A 182 4.67 7.04 -3.59
N LEU A 183 3.99 5.89 -3.64
CA LEU A 183 3.05 5.54 -4.71
C LEU A 183 1.87 6.54 -4.76
N ILE A 184 1.24 6.81 -3.61
CA ILE A 184 0.15 7.79 -3.48
C ILE A 184 0.66 9.20 -3.87
N GLY A 185 1.84 9.59 -3.40
CA GLY A 185 2.45 10.89 -3.72
C GLY A 185 2.69 11.06 -5.23
N GLU A 186 3.25 10.06 -5.91
CA GLU A 186 3.47 10.12 -7.36
C GLU A 186 2.16 10.35 -8.13
N PHE A 187 1.09 9.63 -7.80
CA PHE A 187 -0.16 9.73 -8.55
C PHE A 187 -1.01 10.95 -8.20
N LEU A 188 -0.92 11.46 -6.96
CA LEU A 188 -1.52 12.77 -6.61
C LEU A 188 -0.91 13.91 -7.42
N GLU A 189 0.43 13.96 -7.57
CA GLU A 189 1.06 14.98 -8.40
C GLU A 189 0.75 14.79 -9.89
N LYS A 190 0.68 13.56 -10.38
CA LYS A 190 0.21 13.26 -11.75
C LYS A 190 -1.25 13.67 -12.01
N VAL A 191 -2.12 13.65 -11.00
CA VAL A 191 -3.49 14.20 -11.09
C VAL A 191 -3.45 15.73 -11.10
N ARG A 192 -2.69 16.36 -10.19
CA ARG A 192 -2.55 17.82 -10.11
C ARG A 192 -2.03 18.50 -11.39
N LEU A 193 -1.16 17.80 -12.12
CA LEU A 193 -0.68 18.26 -13.43
C LEU A 193 -1.79 18.31 -14.50
N LYS A 194 -2.86 17.51 -14.35
CA LYS A 194 -4.04 17.49 -15.24
C LYS A 194 -5.19 18.35 -14.73
N LYS A 195 -5.45 18.32 -13.41
CA LYS A 195 -6.63 18.87 -12.73
C LYS A 195 -6.22 19.88 -11.65
N LYS A 196 -6.76 21.11 -11.73
CA LYS A 196 -6.55 22.19 -10.74
C LYS A 196 -7.71 22.35 -9.74
N HIS A 197 -8.58 21.35 -9.67
CA HIS A 197 -9.80 21.31 -8.87
C HIS A 197 -9.83 20.06 -8.00
N ASP A 198 -10.76 20.08 -7.05
CA ASP A 198 -11.04 19.13 -5.97
C ASP A 198 -10.72 17.67 -6.34
N ILE A 199 -9.82 17.05 -5.58
CA ILE A 199 -9.37 15.66 -5.79
C ILE A 199 -10.26 14.72 -4.98
N THR A 200 -10.94 13.81 -5.68
CA THR A 200 -11.82 12.79 -5.10
C THR A 200 -11.20 11.40 -5.23
N VAL A 201 -11.09 10.68 -4.12
CA VAL A 201 -10.38 9.38 -4.03
C VAL A 201 -11.27 8.28 -3.47
N LEU A 202 -11.16 7.08 -4.03
CA LEU A 202 -11.70 5.83 -3.48
C LEU A 202 -10.54 5.00 -2.90
N ASP A 203 -10.62 4.62 -1.61
CA ASP A 203 -9.68 3.71 -0.95
C ASP A 203 -10.41 2.38 -0.69
N LEU A 204 -10.13 1.40 -1.55
CA LEU A 204 -10.84 0.12 -1.67
C LEU A 204 -10.11 -0.95 -0.86
N GLY A 205 -10.75 -1.41 0.22
CA GLY A 205 -10.12 -2.15 1.31
C GLY A 205 -9.28 -1.23 2.19
N CYS A 206 -9.91 -0.15 2.71
CA CYS A 206 -9.23 0.88 3.50
C CYS A 206 -8.68 0.37 4.85
N GLY A 207 -9.16 -0.81 5.30
CA GLY A 207 -8.90 -1.38 6.61
C GLY A 207 -9.15 -0.34 7.72
N LYS A 208 -8.25 -0.34 8.71
CA LYS A 208 -8.32 0.51 9.92
C LYS A 208 -7.74 1.93 9.67
N GLY A 209 -8.03 2.49 8.51
CA GLY A 209 -7.64 3.85 8.11
C GLY A 209 -6.13 4.08 8.03
N GLY A 210 -5.35 3.07 7.60
CA GLY A 210 -3.88 3.12 7.56
C GLY A 210 -3.33 4.24 6.68
N ASP A 211 -4.09 4.66 5.66
CA ASP A 211 -3.67 5.63 4.66
C ASP A 211 -4.33 7.01 4.82
N LEU A 212 -5.25 7.20 5.78
CA LEU A 212 -5.90 8.50 6.09
C LEU A 212 -4.90 9.67 6.25
N LEU A 213 -3.78 9.44 6.93
CA LEU A 213 -2.74 10.46 7.12
C LEU A 213 -1.94 10.72 5.84
N LYS A 214 -1.86 9.75 4.93
CA LYS A 214 -1.26 9.91 3.60
C LYS A 214 -2.17 10.79 2.75
N TRP A 215 -3.47 10.54 2.76
CA TRP A 215 -4.48 11.39 2.10
C TRP A 215 -4.56 12.81 2.69
N LYS A 216 -4.47 13.00 4.03
CA LYS A 216 -4.46 14.34 4.65
C LYS A 216 -3.21 15.13 4.24
N LYS A 217 -2.02 14.52 4.32
CA LYS A 217 -0.77 15.12 3.80
C LYS A 217 -0.83 15.36 2.29
N GLY A 218 -1.50 14.47 1.57
CA GLY A 218 -1.79 14.53 0.16
C GLY A 218 -2.76 15.64 -0.24
N ARG A 219 -3.44 16.31 0.71
CA ARG A 219 -4.40 17.42 0.48
C ARG A 219 -5.37 17.13 -0.67
N ILE A 220 -6.09 16.02 -0.54
CA ILE A 220 -7.29 15.71 -1.33
C ILE A 220 -8.52 16.33 -0.65
N ASP A 221 -9.66 16.33 -1.33
CA ASP A 221 -10.84 17.10 -0.94
C ASP A 221 -12.04 16.20 -0.57
N LYS A 222 -12.13 15.01 -1.19
CA LYS A 222 -13.06 13.94 -0.80
C LYS A 222 -12.39 12.57 -0.80
N LEU A 223 -12.66 11.78 0.24
CA LEU A 223 -12.28 10.38 0.36
C LEU A 223 -13.51 9.49 0.56
N VAL A 224 -13.61 8.39 -0.19
CA VAL A 224 -14.51 7.28 0.11
C VAL A 224 -13.66 6.13 0.63
N CYS A 225 -13.85 5.75 1.88
CA CYS A 225 -13.23 4.59 2.50
C CYS A 225 -14.22 3.43 2.47
N THR A 226 -13.84 2.29 1.87
CA THR A 226 -14.69 1.10 1.87
C THR A 226 -13.89 -0.15 2.22
N ASP A 227 -14.52 -1.05 2.96
CA ASP A 227 -13.96 -2.34 3.37
C ASP A 227 -15.11 -3.34 3.62
N ILE A 228 -14.81 -4.63 3.63
CA ILE A 228 -15.78 -5.68 3.97
C ILE A 228 -15.89 -5.86 5.49
N ALA A 229 -14.83 -5.57 6.23
CA ALA A 229 -14.78 -5.69 7.69
C ALA A 229 -15.39 -4.45 8.36
N ASP A 230 -16.68 -4.52 8.72
CA ASP A 230 -17.44 -3.43 9.36
C ASP A 230 -16.75 -2.79 10.58
N VAL A 231 -16.06 -3.60 11.41
CA VAL A 231 -15.30 -3.08 12.56
C VAL A 231 -14.10 -2.26 12.08
N SER A 232 -13.46 -2.67 10.99
CA SER A 232 -12.38 -1.90 10.35
C SER A 232 -12.88 -0.59 9.75
N VAL A 233 -14.05 -0.58 9.08
CA VAL A 233 -14.69 0.65 8.57
C VAL A 233 -14.99 1.61 9.71
N LYS A 234 -15.57 1.12 10.81
CA LYS A 234 -15.88 1.94 12.01
C LYS A 234 -14.61 2.46 12.70
N GLN A 235 -13.55 1.67 12.78
CA GLN A 235 -12.24 2.12 13.28
C GLN A 235 -11.59 3.16 12.34
N CYS A 236 -11.74 3.01 11.01
CA CYS A 236 -11.33 4.01 10.04
C CYS A 236 -12.11 5.34 10.22
N GLN A 237 -13.42 5.27 10.41
CA GLN A 237 -14.28 6.43 10.66
C GLN A 237 -13.91 7.14 11.96
N GLN A 238 -13.76 6.40 13.08
CA GLN A 238 -13.32 6.97 14.35
C GLN A 238 -11.96 7.65 14.21
N ARG A 239 -11.00 7.01 13.53
CA ARG A 239 -9.67 7.58 13.28
C ARG A 239 -9.69 8.84 12.42
N TYR A 240 -10.62 8.95 11.46
CA TYR A 240 -10.84 10.17 10.69
C TYR A 240 -11.42 11.29 11.57
N GLU A 241 -12.46 11.00 12.36
CA GLU A 241 -13.06 11.99 13.27
C GLU A 241 -12.06 12.42 14.35
N ASP A 242 -11.22 11.52 14.88
CA ASP A 242 -10.07 11.83 15.73
C ASP A 242 -9.08 12.77 15.06
N MET A 243 -8.75 12.56 13.78
CA MET A 243 -7.86 13.43 13.01
C MET A 243 -8.49 14.81 12.74
N LYS A 244 -9.82 14.85 12.55
CA LYS A 244 -10.63 16.04 12.28
C LYS A 244 -10.82 16.90 13.52
N ASN A 245 -11.20 16.30 14.64
CA ASN A 245 -11.37 16.97 15.94
C ASN A 245 -10.03 17.49 16.53
N ARG A 246 -8.89 16.98 16.05
CA ARG A 246 -7.55 17.51 16.36
C ARG A 246 -7.03 18.54 15.35
N CYS A 247 -7.75 18.81 14.26
CA CYS A 247 -7.40 19.92 13.36
C CYS A 247 -7.66 21.24 14.08
N ARG A 248 -6.68 22.14 14.05
CA ARG A 248 -6.89 23.56 14.36
C ARG A 248 -7.69 24.21 13.23
N ASP A 249 -8.31 25.36 13.45
CA ASP A 249 -9.20 26.03 12.46
C ASP A 249 -8.54 26.29 11.09
N ASN A 250 -7.20 26.39 11.04
CA ASN A 250 -6.41 26.59 9.83
C ASN A 250 -5.89 25.28 9.18
N GLU A 251 -6.15 24.10 9.75
CA GLU A 251 -5.75 22.81 9.19
C GLU A 251 -6.86 22.18 8.35
N TYR A 252 -6.61 22.13 7.03
CA TYR A 252 -7.50 21.46 6.10
C TYR A 252 -7.51 19.93 6.29
N ILE A 253 -8.70 19.33 6.18
CA ILE A 253 -8.93 17.88 6.06
C ILE A 253 -10.04 17.63 5.04
N PHE A 254 -9.92 16.55 4.28
CA PHE A 254 -10.91 16.13 3.29
C PHE A 254 -12.27 15.83 3.93
N SER A 255 -13.34 15.96 3.13
CA SER A 255 -14.62 15.32 3.42
C SER A 255 -14.48 13.79 3.28
N ALA A 256 -15.11 13.03 4.17
CA ALA A 256 -15.01 11.56 4.16
C ALA A 256 -16.37 10.87 4.16
N GLU A 257 -16.40 9.67 3.59
CA GLU A 257 -17.55 8.78 3.48
C GLU A 257 -17.08 7.34 3.72
N PHE A 258 -17.88 6.56 4.44
CA PHE A 258 -17.47 5.25 4.98
C PHE A 258 -18.53 4.20 4.62
N ILE A 259 -18.13 3.16 3.88
CA ILE A 259 -19.04 2.19 3.28
C ILE A 259 -18.58 0.75 3.59
N THR A 260 -19.35 0.03 4.41
CA THR A 260 -19.18 -1.42 4.58
C THR A 260 -19.75 -2.15 3.35
N ALA A 261 -18.89 -2.85 2.60
CA ALA A 261 -19.29 -3.59 1.40
C ALA A 261 -18.30 -4.71 1.01
N ASP A 262 -18.82 -5.84 0.53
CA ASP A 262 -18.01 -6.77 -0.27
C ASP A 262 -17.83 -6.19 -1.67
N CYS A 263 -16.72 -5.47 -1.86
CA CYS A 263 -16.37 -4.84 -3.15
C CYS A 263 -16.14 -5.83 -4.30
N SER A 264 -16.20 -7.14 -4.06
CA SER A 264 -16.17 -8.20 -5.08
C SER A 264 -17.55 -8.80 -5.39
N LYS A 265 -18.59 -8.50 -4.60
CA LYS A 265 -19.95 -9.05 -4.79
C LYS A 265 -21.04 -7.97 -4.88
N GLU A 266 -20.77 -6.76 -4.42
CA GLU A 266 -21.69 -5.62 -4.43
C GLU A 266 -21.15 -4.48 -5.30
N LEU A 267 -22.04 -3.71 -5.95
CA LEU A 267 -21.67 -2.50 -6.68
C LEU A 267 -21.65 -1.29 -5.74
N LEU A 268 -20.54 -0.55 -5.73
CA LEU A 268 -20.39 0.63 -4.87
C LEU A 268 -21.23 1.82 -5.34
N ILE A 269 -21.58 1.87 -6.63
CA ILE A 269 -22.42 2.96 -7.20
C ILE A 269 -23.80 3.03 -6.53
N ASP A 270 -24.34 1.89 -6.09
CA ASP A 270 -25.63 1.79 -5.39
C ASP A 270 -25.52 2.15 -3.89
N LYS A 271 -24.29 2.36 -3.39
CA LYS A 271 -23.98 2.67 -1.99
C LYS A 271 -23.41 4.09 -1.77
N PHE A 272 -22.95 4.77 -2.82
CA PHE A 272 -22.46 6.14 -2.70
C PHE A 272 -23.60 7.11 -2.33
N ARG A 273 -23.29 8.10 -1.48
CA ARG A 273 -24.20 9.21 -1.15
C ARG A 273 -24.59 10.05 -2.37
N ASP A 274 -23.75 10.04 -3.40
CA ASP A 274 -23.99 10.65 -4.71
C ASP A 274 -23.78 9.57 -5.79
N PRO A 275 -24.85 9.12 -6.47
CA PRO A 275 -24.74 8.13 -7.56
C PRO A 275 -23.95 8.62 -8.78
N GLU A 276 -23.80 9.94 -8.97
CA GLU A 276 -23.03 10.51 -10.07
C GLU A 276 -21.54 10.69 -9.71
N MET A 277 -21.10 10.27 -8.52
CA MET A 277 -19.73 10.43 -8.05
C MET A 277 -18.70 9.81 -9.00
N CYS A 278 -17.62 10.55 -9.21
CA CYS A 278 -16.45 10.16 -10.01
C CYS A 278 -15.17 10.36 -9.19
N PHE A 279 -14.16 9.56 -9.49
CA PHE A 279 -12.88 9.54 -8.78
C PHE A 279 -11.73 9.98 -9.70
N ASP A 280 -10.72 10.62 -9.13
CA ASP A 280 -9.44 10.91 -9.79
C ASP A 280 -8.41 9.80 -9.53
N ILE A 281 -8.52 9.15 -8.36
CA ILE A 281 -7.69 7.99 -7.97
C ILE A 281 -8.59 6.94 -7.30
N CYS A 282 -8.45 5.68 -7.71
CA CYS A 282 -8.80 4.53 -6.89
C CYS A 282 -7.51 3.89 -6.37
N SER A 283 -7.43 3.70 -5.07
CA SER A 283 -6.33 3.07 -4.33
C SER A 283 -6.80 1.72 -3.81
N CYS A 284 -6.08 0.64 -4.12
CA CYS A 284 -6.42 -0.71 -3.67
C CYS A 284 -5.15 -1.41 -3.17
N GLN A 285 -4.96 -1.42 -1.85
CA GLN A 285 -3.65 -1.59 -1.24
C GLN A 285 -3.57 -2.88 -0.42
N PHE A 286 -2.92 -3.92 -0.95
CA PHE A 286 -2.91 -5.27 -0.40
C PHE A 286 -4.32 -5.89 -0.33
N VAL A 287 -5.11 -5.74 -1.40
CA VAL A 287 -6.54 -6.12 -1.42
C VAL A 287 -6.96 -6.89 -2.69
N CYS A 288 -6.41 -6.57 -3.87
CA CYS A 288 -6.91 -7.12 -5.14
C CYS A 288 -6.98 -8.65 -5.20
N HIS A 289 -6.01 -9.35 -4.61
CA HIS A 289 -5.91 -10.81 -4.61
C HIS A 289 -7.10 -11.52 -3.95
N TYR A 290 -7.78 -10.90 -2.98
CA TYR A 290 -8.99 -11.50 -2.38
C TYR A 290 -10.14 -11.66 -3.39
N SER A 291 -10.20 -10.81 -4.42
CA SER A 291 -11.24 -10.88 -5.45
C SER A 291 -11.03 -11.99 -6.48
N PHE A 292 -9.84 -12.62 -6.55
CA PHE A 292 -9.52 -13.66 -7.54
C PHE A 292 -10.02 -15.07 -7.14
N GLU A 293 -10.99 -15.15 -6.22
CA GLU A 293 -11.79 -16.37 -5.93
C GLU A 293 -12.49 -16.89 -7.19
N SER A 294 -13.08 -15.97 -7.96
CA SER A 294 -13.83 -16.24 -9.21
C SER A 294 -13.59 -15.15 -10.25
N TYR A 295 -14.01 -15.39 -11.50
CA TYR A 295 -13.96 -14.36 -12.55
C TYR A 295 -14.88 -13.18 -12.20
N GLU A 296 -16.08 -13.51 -11.73
CA GLU A 296 -17.15 -12.59 -11.37
C GLU A 296 -16.70 -11.63 -10.28
N GLN A 297 -16.00 -12.14 -9.25
CA GLN A 297 -15.50 -11.33 -8.14
C GLN A 297 -14.38 -10.39 -8.54
N ALA A 298 -13.43 -10.86 -9.35
CA ALA A 298 -12.33 -10.04 -9.87
C ALA A 298 -12.86 -8.96 -10.84
N ASP A 299 -13.88 -9.28 -11.64
CA ASP A 299 -14.54 -8.36 -12.57
C ASP A 299 -15.35 -7.27 -11.83
N VAL A 300 -16.11 -7.63 -10.79
CA VAL A 300 -16.86 -6.67 -9.95
C VAL A 300 -15.91 -5.77 -9.14
N MET A 301 -14.80 -6.29 -8.60
CA MET A 301 -13.79 -5.48 -7.93
C MET A 301 -13.14 -4.48 -8.90
N LEU A 302 -12.75 -4.93 -10.10
CA LEU A 302 -12.22 -4.05 -11.14
C LEU A 302 -13.25 -3.03 -11.62
N ARG A 303 -14.53 -3.39 -11.73
CA ARG A 303 -15.63 -2.47 -12.03
C ARG A 303 -15.70 -1.36 -10.99
N ASN A 304 -15.80 -1.73 -9.71
CA ASN A 304 -15.85 -0.79 -8.59
C ASN A 304 -14.63 0.15 -8.55
N ALA A 305 -13.45 -0.36 -8.88
CA ALA A 305 -12.22 0.43 -8.92
C ALA A 305 -12.07 1.34 -10.16
N CYS A 306 -12.60 0.92 -11.32
CA CYS A 306 -12.24 1.52 -12.62
C CYS A 306 -13.41 2.15 -13.40
N GLU A 307 -14.65 1.75 -13.17
CA GLU A 307 -15.81 2.26 -13.93
C GLU A 307 -16.00 3.76 -13.69
N ARG A 308 -15.98 4.18 -12.43
CA ARG A 308 -16.18 5.57 -11.96
C ARG A 308 -14.90 6.42 -11.92
N LEU A 309 -13.79 5.95 -12.50
CA LEU A 309 -12.63 6.82 -12.71
C LEU A 309 -12.91 7.84 -13.82
N SER A 310 -12.57 9.09 -13.55
CA SER A 310 -12.57 10.18 -14.54
C SER A 310 -11.50 9.92 -15.62
N PRO A 311 -11.69 10.35 -16.88
CA PRO A 311 -10.66 10.26 -17.91
C PRO A 311 -9.34 10.89 -17.47
N GLY A 312 -8.24 10.15 -17.61
CA GLY A 312 -6.91 10.53 -17.12
C GLY A 312 -6.67 10.32 -15.62
N GLY A 313 -7.67 9.82 -14.87
CA GLY A 313 -7.53 9.33 -13.49
C GLY A 313 -6.90 7.94 -13.42
N TYR A 314 -6.56 7.48 -12.21
CA TYR A 314 -5.71 6.31 -12.01
C TYR A 314 -6.28 5.24 -11.08
N PHE A 315 -6.09 3.97 -11.44
CA PHE A 315 -6.23 2.82 -10.52
C PHE A 315 -4.83 2.40 -10.08
N ILE A 316 -4.52 2.54 -8.79
CA ILE A 316 -3.20 2.26 -8.21
C ILE A 316 -3.30 1.24 -7.09
N GLY A 317 -2.30 0.37 -6.95
CA GLY A 317 -2.37 -0.64 -5.92
C GLY A 317 -1.13 -1.48 -5.70
N THR A 318 -1.27 -2.40 -4.75
CA THR A 318 -0.24 -3.34 -4.31
C THR A 318 -0.84 -4.72 -4.13
N THR A 319 -0.18 -5.75 -4.65
CA THR A 319 -0.62 -7.15 -4.60
C THR A 319 0.58 -8.11 -4.77
N PRO A 320 0.51 -9.38 -4.34
CA PRO A 320 1.58 -10.35 -4.59
C PRO A 320 1.90 -10.53 -6.07
N ASN A 321 3.19 -10.70 -6.37
CA ASN A 321 3.72 -11.02 -7.68
C ASN A 321 3.66 -12.53 -7.89
N SER A 322 2.66 -13.00 -8.65
CA SER A 322 2.47 -14.42 -8.96
C SER A 322 3.73 -15.13 -9.48
N PHE A 323 4.56 -14.45 -10.28
CA PHE A 323 5.84 -15.00 -10.74
C PHE A 323 6.80 -15.34 -9.58
N GLU A 324 6.87 -14.52 -8.54
CA GLU A 324 7.74 -14.76 -7.38
C GLU A 324 7.16 -15.80 -6.42
N LEU A 325 5.83 -15.79 -6.24
CA LEU A 325 5.12 -16.84 -5.49
C LEU A 325 5.37 -18.22 -6.12
N ILE A 326 5.16 -18.37 -7.43
CA ILE A 326 5.36 -19.64 -8.13
C ILE A 326 6.85 -20.02 -8.19
N ARG A 327 7.78 -19.06 -8.36
CA ARG A 327 9.22 -19.34 -8.31
C ARG A 327 9.65 -19.96 -6.98
N ARG A 328 9.15 -19.43 -5.85
CA ARG A 328 9.46 -19.97 -4.51
C ARG A 328 8.74 -21.29 -4.24
N LEU A 329 7.48 -21.41 -4.65
CA LEU A 329 6.69 -22.62 -4.54
C LEU A 329 7.35 -23.78 -5.28
N GLU A 330 7.74 -23.60 -6.55
CA GLU A 330 8.33 -24.67 -7.35
C GLU A 330 9.73 -25.06 -6.86
N ALA A 331 10.50 -24.10 -6.31
CA ALA A 331 11.79 -24.36 -5.66
C ALA A 331 11.68 -25.05 -4.29
N SER A 332 10.51 -25.08 -3.65
CA SER A 332 10.29 -25.80 -2.39
C SER A 332 10.07 -27.31 -2.62
N GLU A 333 10.52 -28.13 -1.67
CA GLU A 333 10.24 -29.57 -1.65
C GLU A 333 8.75 -29.88 -1.34
N THR A 334 7.97 -28.89 -0.88
CA THR A 334 6.56 -29.04 -0.48
C THR A 334 5.68 -27.93 -1.07
N GLU A 335 4.37 -28.02 -0.85
CA GLU A 335 3.39 -26.96 -1.15
C GLU A 335 3.56 -25.68 -0.30
N SER A 336 4.48 -25.68 0.67
CA SER A 336 4.75 -24.55 1.58
C SER A 336 6.13 -23.94 1.34
N PHE A 337 6.25 -22.63 1.53
CA PHE A 337 7.52 -21.91 1.66
C PHE A 337 7.38 -20.71 2.61
N GLY A 338 8.48 -20.27 3.21
CA GLY A 338 8.46 -19.19 4.20
C GLY A 338 9.77 -19.05 4.97
N ASN A 339 9.72 -18.24 6.02
CA ASN A 339 10.76 -18.10 7.04
C ASN A 339 10.09 -17.87 8.41
N GLU A 340 10.79 -17.31 9.40
CA GLU A 340 10.21 -17.11 10.75
C GLU A 340 9.14 -16.02 10.84
N ILE A 341 9.05 -15.09 9.86
CA ILE A 341 8.07 -14.00 9.90
C ILE A 341 6.86 -14.20 8.96
N TYR A 342 6.99 -15.03 7.92
CA TYR A 342 5.91 -15.29 6.96
C TYR A 342 5.90 -16.75 6.50
N THR A 343 4.71 -17.26 6.17
CA THR A 343 4.52 -18.57 5.53
C THR A 343 3.45 -18.48 4.45
N VAL A 344 3.73 -19.09 3.31
CA VAL A 344 2.80 -19.27 2.18
C VAL A 344 2.58 -20.75 1.99
N LYS A 345 1.32 -21.18 1.89
CA LYS A 345 0.95 -22.58 1.65
C LYS A 345 -0.08 -22.69 0.54
N PHE A 346 0.30 -23.29 -0.58
CA PHE A 346 -0.63 -23.60 -1.67
C PHE A 346 -1.41 -24.87 -1.36
N GLN A 347 -2.59 -25.03 -2.00
CA GLN A 347 -3.33 -26.29 -1.93
C GLN A 347 -2.72 -27.39 -2.80
N LYS A 348 -1.99 -27.02 -3.86
CA LYS A 348 -1.38 -27.94 -4.84
C LYS A 348 -0.30 -27.25 -5.68
N LYS A 349 0.77 -27.97 -6.02
CA LYS A 349 1.80 -27.56 -7.01
C LYS A 349 1.46 -28.00 -8.45
N GLY A 350 2.02 -27.29 -9.43
CA GLY A 350 1.90 -27.59 -10.87
C GLY A 350 0.50 -27.37 -11.48
N ALA A 351 -0.42 -26.71 -10.77
CA ALA A 351 -1.78 -26.46 -11.25
C ALA A 351 -2.27 -25.08 -10.78
N TYR A 352 -2.18 -24.08 -11.66
CA TYR A 352 -2.40 -22.68 -11.34
C TYR A 352 -3.54 -22.09 -12.19
N PRO A 353 -4.81 -22.30 -11.80
CA PRO A 353 -5.96 -21.76 -12.55
C PRO A 353 -5.99 -20.23 -12.47
N LEU A 354 -6.60 -19.59 -13.48
CA LEU A 354 -6.68 -18.13 -13.61
C LEU A 354 -7.47 -17.44 -12.48
N PHE A 355 -8.40 -18.17 -11.87
CA PHE A 355 -9.18 -17.79 -10.69
C PHE A 355 -9.27 -19.00 -9.75
N GLY A 356 -9.54 -18.78 -8.47
CA GLY A 356 -9.66 -19.85 -7.46
C GLY A 356 -8.34 -20.53 -7.09
N CYS A 357 -7.19 -20.05 -7.59
CA CYS A 357 -5.86 -20.57 -7.25
C CYS A 357 -5.45 -20.13 -5.83
N LYS A 358 -6.03 -20.80 -4.83
CA LYS A 358 -5.94 -20.48 -3.41
C LYS A 358 -4.60 -20.86 -2.78
N TYR A 359 -4.06 -19.95 -1.98
CA TYR A 359 -3.00 -20.24 -1.01
C TYR A 359 -3.32 -19.54 0.32
N ASP A 360 -2.89 -20.14 1.43
CA ASP A 360 -2.99 -19.54 2.75
C ASP A 360 -1.74 -18.66 2.98
N PHE A 361 -1.94 -17.40 3.40
CA PHE A 361 -0.88 -16.43 3.67
C PHE A 361 -0.87 -16.03 5.14
N ASN A 362 0.24 -16.33 5.81
CA ASN A 362 0.51 -15.96 7.20
C ASN A 362 1.68 -14.98 7.28
N LEU A 363 1.50 -13.89 8.03
CA LEU A 363 2.52 -12.87 8.31
C LEU A 363 2.39 -12.42 9.77
N GLU A 364 3.48 -12.55 10.54
CA GLU A 364 3.50 -12.48 12.01
C GLU A 364 2.76 -11.25 12.58
N GLY A 365 1.58 -11.49 13.16
CA GLY A 365 0.76 -10.45 13.77
C GLY A 365 0.21 -9.39 12.79
N VAL A 366 0.03 -9.75 11.52
CA VAL A 366 -0.64 -8.89 10.50
C VAL A 366 -1.79 -9.60 9.81
N VAL A 367 -1.55 -10.83 9.34
CA VAL A 367 -2.46 -11.57 8.44
C VAL A 367 -2.32 -13.07 8.71
N ASP A 368 -3.44 -13.77 8.73
CA ASP A 368 -3.54 -15.23 8.68
C ASP A 368 -4.84 -15.59 7.95
N VAL A 369 -4.83 -15.41 6.63
CA VAL A 369 -6.02 -15.60 5.77
C VAL A 369 -5.64 -16.25 4.44
N PRO A 370 -6.60 -16.90 3.77
CA PRO A 370 -6.44 -17.28 2.37
C PRO A 370 -6.40 -16.08 1.41
N GLU A 371 -5.52 -16.15 0.43
CA GLU A 371 -5.42 -15.28 -0.74
C GLU A 371 -5.57 -16.10 -2.04
N PHE A 372 -5.67 -15.43 -3.20
CA PHE A 372 -5.69 -16.08 -4.52
C PHE A 372 -4.65 -15.49 -5.48
N LEU A 373 -4.08 -16.35 -6.34
CA LEU A 373 -2.98 -16.01 -7.23
C LEU A 373 -3.38 -15.03 -8.34
N VAL A 374 -2.90 -13.79 -8.26
CA VAL A 374 -3.14 -12.77 -9.31
C VAL A 374 -2.11 -12.90 -10.42
N TYR A 375 -2.47 -13.55 -11.54
CA TYR A 375 -1.65 -13.53 -12.75
C TYR A 375 -1.70 -12.13 -13.39
N PHE A 376 -0.60 -11.37 -13.33
CA PHE A 376 -0.65 -9.94 -13.69
C PHE A 376 -1.07 -9.65 -15.15
N PRO A 377 -0.70 -10.46 -16.17
CA PRO A 377 -1.22 -10.28 -17.52
C PRO A 377 -2.75 -10.44 -17.60
N LEU A 378 -3.36 -11.34 -16.84
CA LEU A 378 -4.82 -11.48 -16.75
C LEU A 378 -5.46 -10.23 -16.14
N LEU A 379 -4.92 -9.72 -15.04
CA LEU A 379 -5.35 -8.45 -14.42
C LEU A 379 -5.28 -7.29 -15.43
N ASN A 380 -4.22 -7.23 -16.24
CA ASN A 380 -4.07 -6.25 -17.32
C ASN A 380 -5.11 -6.41 -18.43
N GLU A 381 -5.44 -7.63 -18.87
CA GLU A 381 -6.48 -7.86 -19.87
C GLU A 381 -7.88 -7.51 -19.33
N MET A 382 -8.21 -7.92 -18.10
CA MET A 382 -9.50 -7.58 -17.48
C MET A 382 -9.68 -6.07 -17.31
N ALA A 383 -8.64 -5.34 -16.92
CA ALA A 383 -8.70 -3.89 -16.74
C ALA A 383 -9.10 -3.13 -18.02
N LYS A 384 -8.75 -3.65 -19.23
CA LYS A 384 -9.13 -3.04 -20.51
C LYS A 384 -10.64 -2.89 -20.69
N LYS A 385 -11.44 -3.79 -20.09
CA LYS A 385 -12.92 -3.75 -20.09
C LYS A 385 -13.47 -2.41 -19.59
N TYR A 386 -12.75 -1.74 -18.69
CA TYR A 386 -13.14 -0.46 -18.09
C TYR A 386 -12.42 0.75 -18.70
N ASN A 387 -11.87 0.59 -19.91
CA ASN A 387 -11.05 1.58 -20.64
C ASN A 387 -9.76 1.97 -19.88
N MET A 388 -9.13 1.00 -19.21
CA MET A 388 -7.88 1.19 -18.47
C MET A 388 -6.67 0.75 -19.28
N LYS A 389 -5.57 1.50 -19.16
CA LYS A 389 -4.27 1.18 -19.79
C LYS A 389 -3.17 1.14 -18.72
N LEU A 390 -2.31 0.13 -18.77
CA LEU A 390 -1.18 0.02 -17.83
C LEU A 390 -0.22 1.20 -17.98
N VAL A 391 0.09 1.86 -16.86
CA VAL A 391 1.13 2.90 -16.76
C VAL A 391 2.47 2.26 -16.40
N TYR A 392 2.47 1.42 -15.36
CA TYR A 392 3.57 0.48 -15.06
C TYR A 392 3.12 -0.63 -14.11
N LYS A 393 3.90 -1.73 -14.12
CA LYS A 393 3.99 -2.74 -13.06
C LYS A 393 5.46 -2.83 -12.66
N LYS A 394 5.76 -2.83 -11.36
CA LYS A 394 7.12 -2.96 -10.83
C LYS A 394 7.13 -3.86 -9.59
N THR A 395 8.17 -4.65 -9.39
CA THR A 395 8.39 -5.31 -8.09
C THR A 395 8.64 -4.28 -6.99
N PHE A 396 8.47 -4.67 -5.72
CA PHE A 396 8.80 -3.78 -4.59
C PHE A 396 10.26 -3.34 -4.61
N LEU A 397 11.18 -4.21 -5.06
CA LEU A 397 12.59 -3.89 -5.27
C LEU A 397 12.79 -2.82 -6.37
N GLU A 398 12.29 -3.07 -7.59
CA GLU A 398 12.41 -2.13 -8.73
C GLU A 398 11.87 -0.73 -8.38
N PHE A 399 10.71 -0.67 -7.69
CA PHE A 399 10.13 0.59 -7.26
C PHE A 399 10.96 1.26 -6.15
N TYR A 400 11.45 0.51 -5.16
CA TYR A 400 12.36 1.04 -4.15
C TYR A 400 13.63 1.64 -4.79
N GLU A 401 14.31 0.90 -5.66
CA GLU A 401 15.54 1.33 -6.32
C GLU A 401 15.35 2.52 -7.26
N GLU A 402 14.18 2.65 -7.91
CA GLU A 402 13.82 3.85 -8.65
C GLU A 402 13.58 5.04 -7.70
N LYS A 403 12.70 4.87 -6.71
CA LYS A 403 12.20 5.99 -5.92
C LYS A 403 13.20 6.50 -4.88
N ILE A 404 14.12 5.67 -4.41
CA ILE A 404 15.15 6.05 -3.42
C ILE A 404 16.22 6.98 -3.98
N LYS A 405 16.32 7.10 -5.32
CA LYS A 405 17.16 8.08 -6.03
C LYS A 405 16.69 9.52 -5.83
N ASN A 406 15.43 9.73 -5.44
CA ASN A 406 14.91 11.03 -5.04
C ASN A 406 15.22 11.32 -3.55
N ASN A 407 15.84 12.47 -3.27
CA ASN A 407 16.27 12.82 -1.91
C ASN A 407 15.12 13.05 -0.92
N GLU A 408 13.96 13.55 -1.35
CA GLU A 408 12.79 13.73 -0.49
C GLU A 408 12.20 12.39 -0.07
N ASN A 409 12.12 11.43 -1.00
CA ASN A 409 11.75 10.05 -0.72
C ASN A 409 12.74 9.38 0.24
N LYS A 410 14.05 9.62 0.08
CA LYS A 410 15.11 9.12 0.97
C LYS A 410 15.02 9.73 2.38
N MET A 411 14.72 11.01 2.49
CA MET A 411 14.46 11.68 3.78
C MET A 411 13.11 11.26 4.39
N LEU A 412 12.12 10.88 3.58
CA LEU A 412 10.88 10.27 4.07
C LEU A 412 11.15 8.86 4.63
N LEU A 413 11.96 8.03 3.94
CA LEU A 413 12.36 6.70 4.40
C LEU A 413 13.06 6.76 5.77
N LYS A 414 14.04 7.66 5.91
CA LYS A 414 14.74 7.91 7.19
C LYS A 414 13.76 8.38 8.28
N ARG A 415 12.88 9.35 8.00
CA ARG A 415 11.88 9.87 8.97
C ARG A 415 10.81 8.85 9.37
N MET A 416 10.49 7.89 8.51
CA MET A 416 9.50 6.84 8.78
C MET A 416 10.09 5.62 9.50
N GLN A 417 11.40 5.60 9.77
CA GLN A 417 12.10 4.41 10.30
C GLN A 417 11.77 3.17 9.46
N ALA A 418 11.80 3.34 8.14
CA ALA A 418 11.41 2.33 7.16
C ALA A 418 12.57 1.42 6.73
N LEU A 419 13.74 1.57 7.37
CA LEU A 419 14.87 0.65 7.37
C LEU A 419 15.49 0.66 8.77
N GLU A 420 16.05 -0.47 9.17
CA GLU A 420 16.81 -0.69 10.39
C GLU A 420 18.24 -0.13 10.29
N PRO A 421 18.74 0.58 11.32
CA PRO A 421 20.15 0.96 11.43
C PRO A 421 21.07 -0.26 11.61
N TYR A 422 22.08 -0.40 10.76
CA TYR A 422 23.09 -1.46 10.86
C TYR A 422 24.54 -0.91 10.80
N PRO A 423 25.46 -1.37 11.67
CA PRO A 423 25.23 -2.24 12.84
C PRO A 423 24.34 -1.57 13.89
N ALA A 424 23.81 -2.35 14.83
CA ALA A 424 23.10 -1.80 15.98
C ALA A 424 24.03 -0.95 16.86
N ASN A 425 23.47 0.08 17.50
CA ASN A 425 24.16 0.86 18.52
C ASN A 425 24.28 0.05 19.82
N GLU A 426 25.25 0.39 20.68
CA GLU A 426 25.54 -0.31 21.95
C GLU A 426 24.32 -0.50 22.86
N ASN A 427 23.36 0.43 22.84
CA ASN A 427 22.13 0.41 23.64
C ASN A 427 20.90 -0.14 22.88
N SER A 428 21.10 -0.88 21.78
CA SER A 428 20.01 -1.41 20.94
C SER A 428 20.29 -2.82 20.45
N LYS A 429 19.23 -3.62 20.25
CA LYS A 429 19.27 -4.90 19.54
C LYS A 429 18.81 -4.71 18.09
N LEU A 430 19.25 -5.61 17.21
CA LEU A 430 18.66 -5.81 15.89
C LEU A 430 17.30 -6.53 16.00
N ALA A 431 16.43 -6.34 15.01
CA ALA A 431 15.10 -6.93 14.95
C ALA A 431 15.12 -8.45 14.75
N SER A 432 16.13 -8.99 14.08
CA SER A 432 16.38 -10.43 13.98
C SER A 432 17.57 -10.84 14.86
N GLU A 433 17.41 -11.92 15.63
CA GLU A 433 18.51 -12.52 16.39
C GLU A 433 19.37 -13.49 15.53
N LYS A 434 19.00 -13.72 14.27
CA LYS A 434 19.79 -14.50 13.31
C LYS A 434 20.99 -13.69 12.80
N ALA A 435 22.19 -14.25 12.91
CA ALA A 435 23.41 -13.60 12.40
C ALA A 435 23.40 -13.44 10.86
N ASP A 436 22.88 -14.45 10.15
CA ASP A 436 22.90 -14.51 8.69
C ASP A 436 21.88 -13.55 8.03
N ASP A 437 20.89 -13.06 8.80
CA ASP A 437 19.87 -12.10 8.33
C ASP A 437 20.46 -10.74 7.93
N TYR A 438 21.72 -10.48 8.29
CA TYR A 438 22.45 -9.25 7.98
C TYR A 438 23.77 -9.51 7.24
N GLU A 439 23.95 -10.71 6.68
CA GLU A 439 25.20 -11.09 6.01
C GLU A 439 25.47 -10.20 4.78
N HIS A 440 24.43 -9.79 4.05
CA HIS A 440 24.53 -8.81 2.96
C HIS A 440 24.99 -7.42 3.46
N ALA A 441 24.51 -6.99 4.62
CA ALA A 441 24.93 -5.75 5.26
C ALA A 441 26.41 -5.79 5.65
N ALA A 442 26.83 -6.89 6.29
CA ALA A 442 28.23 -7.14 6.66
C ALA A 442 29.16 -7.29 5.44
N LYS A 443 28.72 -7.94 4.36
CA LYS A 443 29.45 -8.07 3.08
C LYS A 443 29.71 -6.70 2.46
N TYR A 444 28.69 -5.86 2.33
CA TYR A 444 28.84 -4.52 1.77
C TYR A 444 29.70 -3.60 2.63
N MET A 445 29.59 -3.67 3.97
CA MET A 445 30.47 -2.90 4.88
C MET A 445 31.96 -3.22 4.70
N LYS A 446 32.31 -4.46 4.36
CA LYS A 446 33.69 -4.85 4.05
C LYS A 446 34.16 -4.34 2.68
N ASN A 447 33.24 -4.25 1.73
CA ASN A 447 33.54 -3.90 0.33
C ASN A 447 33.43 -2.39 0.02
N SER A 448 32.78 -1.60 0.88
CA SER A 448 32.43 -0.20 0.62
C SER A 448 32.82 0.72 1.78
N GLN A 449 33.46 1.86 1.47
CA GLN A 449 33.67 2.97 2.42
C GLN A 449 32.37 3.79 2.65
N GLY A 450 31.26 3.10 2.91
CA GLY A 450 29.97 3.72 3.19
C GLY A 450 29.96 4.43 4.55
N ARG A 451 29.20 5.52 4.67
CA ARG A 451 28.97 6.17 5.96
C ARG A 451 28.08 5.28 6.83
N LEU A 452 28.54 5.00 8.05
CA LEU A 452 27.76 4.29 9.06
C LEU A 452 26.88 5.27 9.88
N PRO A 453 25.75 4.82 10.45
CA PRO A 453 25.14 3.51 10.23
C PRO A 453 24.48 3.40 8.85
N LEU A 454 24.44 2.17 8.32
CA LEU A 454 23.68 1.82 7.13
C LEU A 454 22.19 1.67 7.46
N GLY A 455 21.34 1.65 6.44
CA GLY A 455 19.94 1.26 6.55
C GLY A 455 19.66 -0.01 5.74
N THR A 456 19.01 -1.02 6.34
CA THR A 456 18.57 -2.26 5.66
C THR A 456 17.26 -2.78 6.27
N LEU A 457 16.63 -3.79 5.69
CA LEU A 457 15.78 -4.73 6.45
C LEU A 457 16.60 -5.98 6.82
N SER A 458 16.10 -6.80 7.74
CA SER A 458 16.60 -8.17 7.91
C SER A 458 16.32 -9.01 6.66
N LYS A 459 17.12 -10.05 6.37
CA LYS A 459 16.92 -10.94 5.21
C LYS A 459 15.49 -11.49 5.15
N SER A 460 14.94 -11.93 6.29
CA SER A 460 13.57 -12.46 6.36
C SER A 460 12.49 -11.44 6.00
N GLU A 461 12.68 -10.16 6.37
CA GLU A 461 11.80 -9.05 5.98
C GLU A 461 11.94 -8.68 4.50
N TRP A 462 13.16 -8.74 3.96
CA TRP A 462 13.40 -8.59 2.52
C TRP A 462 12.72 -9.70 1.71
N GLU A 463 12.80 -10.94 2.17
CA GLU A 463 12.08 -12.08 1.58
C GLU A 463 10.56 -11.86 1.62
N ALA A 464 9.98 -11.43 2.75
CA ALA A 464 8.54 -11.17 2.84
C ALA A 464 8.08 -10.01 1.93
N THR A 465 8.79 -8.87 1.92
CA THR A 465 8.36 -7.69 1.14
C THR A 465 8.57 -7.85 -0.37
N SER A 466 9.60 -8.60 -0.79
CA SER A 466 9.90 -8.85 -2.21
C SER A 466 8.87 -9.72 -2.95
N ILE A 467 7.96 -10.36 -2.22
CA ILE A 467 6.78 -11.03 -2.81
C ILE A 467 5.88 -10.03 -3.56
N TYR A 468 5.83 -8.76 -3.15
CA TYR A 468 4.84 -7.82 -3.64
C TYR A 468 5.29 -7.04 -4.89
N LEU A 469 4.31 -6.65 -5.70
CA LEU A 469 4.44 -5.67 -6.78
C LEU A 469 3.58 -4.43 -6.51
N VAL A 470 4.02 -3.30 -7.07
CA VAL A 470 3.19 -2.11 -7.27
C VAL A 470 2.66 -2.11 -8.71
N PHE A 471 1.46 -1.56 -8.90
CA PHE A 471 0.92 -1.32 -10.24
C PHE A 471 0.16 0.01 -10.32
N ALA A 472 0.04 0.52 -11.53
CA ALA A 472 -0.81 1.64 -11.85
C ALA A 472 -1.40 1.52 -13.27
N PHE A 473 -2.69 1.77 -13.40
CA PHE A 473 -3.40 1.91 -14.66
C PHE A 473 -4.01 3.31 -14.78
N GLU A 474 -4.12 3.83 -15.99
CA GLU A 474 -4.75 5.13 -16.31
C GLU A 474 -6.01 4.92 -17.12
N LYS A 475 -7.10 5.56 -16.71
CA LYS A 475 -8.37 5.65 -17.44
C LYS A 475 -8.15 6.44 -18.72
N GLN A 476 -8.38 5.83 -19.88
CA GLN A 476 -8.27 6.55 -21.15
C GLN A 476 -9.48 7.47 -21.36
N GLN A 477 -9.44 8.25 -22.45
CA GLN A 477 -10.56 9.09 -22.90
C GLN A 477 -11.69 8.23 -23.50
#